data_AF-A0A3M7TSJ2-F1
#
_entry.id   AF-A0A3M7TSJ2-F1
#
_cell.length_a   1.000
_cell.length_b   1.000
_cell.length_c   1.000
_cell.angle_alpha   90.00
_cell.angle_beta   90.00
_cell.angle_gamma   90.00
#
_symmetry.space_group_name_H-M   'P 1'
#
loop_
_entity.id
_entity.type
_entity.pdbx_description
1 polymer ?
#
loop_
_entity_poly.entity_id
_entity_poly.type
_entity_poly.pdbx_seq_one_letter_code
_entity_poly.pdbx_strand_id
1 'polypeptide(L)'
;MSTERLIKWKIDPDQLNMVLVILSVMIFLSSFMLPLVFILILQDVFYFSRDHWIFVAPRSAYYTFGAGMLWTVLIMVAYMIVSHLRDRAKKEMKHGWAFVLAGLLFIPICTLGVTNYYFIDDEGFHINELTSYQADHYPWGSIEEVQTYGEENGDYYTHFVFRTENNDNFTLTYDHNLASMRRNIFRTLEAHGAEILEHQLIESEDT
;
A
#
# COMPACT_ATOMS: atom_id res chain seq x y z
N MET A 1 -30.12 29.97 40.78
CA MET A 1 -29.81 30.15 39.35
C MET A 1 -28.39 29.65 39.14
N SER A 2 -28.23 28.49 38.52
CA SER A 2 -26.95 27.78 38.38
C SER A 2 -26.20 28.31 37.15
N THR A 3 -25.03 28.88 37.36
CA THR A 3 -24.11 29.22 36.27
C THR A 3 -23.03 28.16 36.17
N GLU A 4 -23.00 27.53 35.01
CA GLU A 4 -22.17 26.42 34.59
C GLU A 4 -20.69 26.70 34.82
N ARG A 5 -20.05 25.85 35.63
CA ARG A 5 -18.59 25.72 35.63
C ARG A 5 -18.18 25.02 34.34
N LEU A 6 -17.96 25.81 33.29
CA LEU A 6 -17.25 25.33 32.11
C LEU A 6 -15.82 24.99 32.53
N ILE A 7 -15.55 23.70 32.67
CA ILE A 7 -14.22 23.15 32.92
C ILE A 7 -13.37 23.45 31.68
N LYS A 8 -12.59 24.54 31.74
CA LYS A 8 -11.49 24.77 30.80
C LYS A 8 -10.42 23.72 31.10
N TRP A 9 -10.42 22.64 30.33
CA TRP A 9 -9.30 21.71 30.29
C TRP A 9 -8.06 22.47 29.81
N LYS A 10 -7.24 22.93 30.76
CA LYS A 10 -5.94 23.53 30.45
C LYS A 10 -4.97 22.37 30.32
N ILE A 11 -4.76 21.92 29.09
CA ILE A 11 -3.73 20.92 28.78
C ILE A 11 -2.37 21.57 29.06
N ASP A 12 -1.56 20.91 29.89
CA ASP A 12 -0.20 21.34 30.17
C ASP A 12 0.67 21.10 28.91
N PRO A 13 1.26 22.15 28.31
CA PRO A 13 2.04 22.02 27.08
C PRO A 13 3.25 21.09 27.24
N ASP A 14 3.85 21.01 28.44
CA ASP A 14 5.00 20.14 28.69
C ASP A 14 4.58 18.67 28.68
N GLN A 15 3.41 18.36 29.25
CA GLN A 15 2.83 17.01 29.20
C GLN A 15 2.44 16.62 27.77
N LEU A 16 1.86 17.55 27.01
CA LEU A 16 1.49 17.31 25.61
C LEU A 16 2.73 16.99 24.76
N ASN A 17 3.80 17.78 24.89
CA ASN A 17 5.05 17.56 24.16
C ASN A 17 5.68 16.21 24.55
N MET A 18 5.69 15.86 25.83
CA MET A 18 6.17 14.55 26.29
C MET A 18 5.40 13.40 25.65
N VAL A 19 4.06 13.47 25.63
CA VAL A 19 3.21 12.46 24.99
C VAL A 19 3.47 12.37 23.48
N LEU A 20 3.60 13.52 22.80
CA LEU A 20 3.89 13.55 21.37
C LEU A 20 5.25 12.95 21.03
N VAL A 21 6.29 13.17 21.84
CA VAL A 21 7.60 12.51 21.66
C VAL A 21 7.45 11.00 21.79
N ILE A 22 6.81 10.53 22.87
CA ILE A 22 6.62 9.09 23.11
C ILE A 22 5.84 8.45 21.95
N LEU A 23 4.72 9.05 21.54
CA LEU A 23 3.91 8.55 20.42
C LEU A 23 4.68 8.59 19.11
N SER A 24 5.44 9.64 18.82
CA SER A 24 6.24 9.74 17.60
C SER A 24 7.26 8.60 17.51
N VAL A 25 7.96 8.31 18.62
CA VAL A 25 8.92 7.20 18.67
C VAL A 25 8.21 5.85 18.53
N MET A 26 7.08 5.66 19.22
CA MET A 26 6.31 4.42 19.12
C MET A 26 5.78 4.18 17.69
N ILE A 27 5.20 5.20 17.05
CA ILE A 27 4.67 5.10 15.68
C ILE A 27 5.82 4.88 14.69
N PHE A 28 6.96 5.57 14.88
CA PHE A 28 8.13 5.38 14.03
C PHE A 28 8.67 3.94 14.08
N LEU A 29 8.82 3.36 15.28
CA LEU A 29 9.23 1.95 15.38
C LEU A 29 8.16 1.02 14.79
N SER A 30 6.90 1.35 15.04
CA SER A 30 5.76 0.59 14.54
C SER A 30 5.64 0.63 13.02
N SER A 31 6.04 1.71 12.35
CA SER A 31 5.91 1.84 10.89
C SER A 31 6.74 0.85 10.09
N PHE A 32 7.70 0.18 10.72
CA PHE A 32 8.47 -0.89 10.08
C PHE A 32 7.83 -2.27 10.23
N MET A 33 7.13 -2.51 11.33
CA MET A 33 6.62 -3.84 11.69
C MET A 33 5.10 -3.97 11.50
N LEU A 34 4.35 -2.94 11.86
CA LEU A 34 2.88 -2.96 11.80
C LEU A 34 2.33 -3.06 10.37
N PRO A 35 2.90 -2.44 9.32
CA PRO A 35 2.36 -2.61 7.97
C PRO A 35 2.26 -4.09 7.56
N LEU A 36 3.23 -4.92 7.94
CA LEU A 36 3.24 -6.35 7.63
C LEU A 36 2.03 -7.06 8.24
N VAL A 37 1.69 -6.75 9.48
CA VAL A 37 0.58 -7.39 10.19
C VAL A 37 -0.76 -6.82 9.74
N PHE A 38 -0.88 -5.49 9.66
CA PHE A 38 -2.14 -4.82 9.36
C PHE A 38 -2.58 -5.01 7.92
N ILE A 39 -1.68 -4.97 6.93
CA ILE A 39 -2.07 -5.21 5.54
C ILE A 39 -2.66 -6.59 5.39
N LEU A 40 -2.00 -7.63 5.94
CA LEU A 40 -2.51 -9.00 5.88
C LEU A 40 -3.90 -9.14 6.50
N ILE A 41 -4.10 -8.60 7.71
CA ILE A 41 -5.39 -8.71 8.40
C ILE A 41 -6.47 -7.90 7.68
N LEU A 42 -6.19 -6.65 7.32
CA LEU A 42 -7.19 -5.76 6.74
C LEU A 42 -7.61 -6.26 5.35
N GLN A 43 -6.66 -6.68 4.53
CA GLN A 43 -6.99 -7.22 3.21
C GLN A 43 -7.74 -8.54 3.29
N ASP A 44 -7.39 -9.42 4.24
CA ASP A 44 -8.14 -10.65 4.49
C ASP A 44 -9.58 -10.36 4.95
N VAL A 45 -9.78 -9.40 5.85
CA VAL A 45 -11.13 -9.05 6.33
C VAL A 45 -11.98 -8.38 5.25
N PHE A 46 -11.40 -7.52 4.42
CA PHE A 46 -12.18 -6.70 3.48
C PHE A 46 -12.31 -7.28 2.07
N TYR A 47 -11.32 -8.05 1.60
CA TYR A 47 -11.22 -8.43 0.19
C TYR A 47 -11.03 -9.93 -0.04
N PHE A 48 -10.72 -10.74 0.98
CA PHE A 48 -10.58 -12.17 0.76
C PHE A 48 -11.94 -12.85 0.53
N SER A 49 -12.00 -13.69 -0.50
CA SER A 49 -13.09 -14.62 -0.77
C SER A 49 -12.54 -16.02 -0.99
N ARG A 50 -13.36 -17.05 -0.70
CA ARG A 50 -12.99 -18.45 -0.93
C ARG A 50 -12.90 -18.83 -2.41
N ASP A 51 -13.51 -18.02 -3.26
CA ASP A 51 -13.54 -18.25 -4.71
C ASP A 51 -12.24 -17.75 -5.38
N HIS A 52 -11.40 -17.02 -4.64
CA HIS A 52 -10.10 -16.58 -5.14
C HIS A 52 -9.12 -17.76 -5.18
N TRP A 53 -8.57 -18.01 -6.36
CA TRP A 53 -7.50 -18.96 -6.55
C TRP A 53 -6.19 -18.47 -5.90
N ILE A 54 -5.88 -17.18 -6.07
CA ILE A 54 -4.77 -16.47 -5.42
C ILE A 54 -5.28 -15.12 -4.95
N PHE A 55 -4.85 -14.71 -3.75
CA PHE A 55 -5.02 -13.36 -3.22
C PHE A 55 -3.69 -12.89 -2.63
N VAL A 56 -3.13 -11.79 -3.15
CA VAL A 56 -1.81 -11.30 -2.74
C VAL A 56 -1.79 -9.79 -2.58
N ALA A 57 -1.12 -9.35 -1.53
CA ALA A 57 -0.78 -7.96 -1.27
C ALA A 57 0.57 -7.62 -1.93
N PRO A 58 0.63 -6.71 -2.92
CA PRO A 58 1.87 -6.21 -3.47
C PRO A 58 2.78 -5.59 -2.40
N ARG A 59 4.10 -5.62 -2.60
CA ARG A 59 5.07 -4.94 -1.71
C ARG A 59 4.74 -3.45 -1.53
N SER A 60 4.21 -2.83 -2.58
CA SER A 60 3.82 -1.43 -2.59
C SER A 60 2.68 -1.12 -1.60
N ALA A 61 1.80 -2.08 -1.26
CA ALA A 61 0.77 -1.93 -0.24
C ALA A 61 1.38 -1.66 1.15
N TYR A 62 2.40 -2.46 1.51
CA TYR A 62 3.11 -2.34 2.78
C TYR A 62 3.91 -1.04 2.87
N TYR A 63 4.58 -0.65 1.79
CA TYR A 63 5.32 0.61 1.76
C TYR A 63 4.41 1.82 1.87
N THR A 64 3.27 1.84 1.17
CA THR A 64 2.31 2.94 1.24
C THR A 64 1.70 3.05 2.64
N PHE A 65 1.31 1.93 3.25
CA PHE A 65 0.80 1.94 4.62
C PHE A 65 1.84 2.42 5.64
N GLY A 66 3.08 1.94 5.52
CA GLY A 66 4.20 2.41 6.33
C GLY A 66 4.51 3.89 6.13
N ALA A 67 4.44 4.39 4.88
CA ALA A 67 4.59 5.80 4.56
C ALA A 67 3.51 6.67 5.21
N GLY A 68 2.26 6.18 5.27
CA GLY A 68 1.17 6.83 6.00
C GLY A 68 1.48 6.96 7.50
N MET A 69 2.03 5.93 8.12
CA MET A 69 2.46 5.99 9.52
C MET A 69 3.62 6.97 9.73
N LEU A 70 4.62 6.96 8.85
CA LEU A 70 5.76 7.90 8.90
C LEU A 70 5.31 9.34 8.67
N TRP A 71 4.30 9.57 7.84
CA TRP A 71 3.69 10.87 7.65
C TRP A 71 3.16 11.44 8.98
N THR A 72 2.48 10.62 9.77
CA THR A 72 2.01 11.04 11.10
C THR A 72 3.17 11.46 12.01
N VAL A 73 4.27 10.68 12.03
CA VAL A 73 5.47 11.02 12.80
C VAL A 73 6.05 12.37 12.35
N LEU A 74 6.16 12.58 11.03
CA LEU A 74 6.66 13.82 10.47
C LEU A 74 5.81 15.02 10.90
N ILE A 75 4.49 14.88 10.88
CA ILE A 75 3.57 15.95 11.31
C ILE A 75 3.68 16.22 12.82
N MET A 76 3.80 15.18 13.66
CA MET A 76 4.01 15.35 15.11
C MET A 76 5.32 16.07 15.41
N VAL A 77 6.42 15.69 14.76
CA VAL A 77 7.73 16.33 14.91
C VAL A 77 7.70 17.78 14.42
N ALA A 78 7.07 18.04 13.27
CA ALA A 78 6.90 19.39 12.74
C ALA A 78 6.09 20.27 13.69
N TYR A 79 5.02 19.73 14.28
CA TYR A 79 4.23 20.43 15.30
C TYR A 79 5.11 20.80 16.52
N MET A 80 5.88 19.85 17.05
CA MET A 80 6.75 20.09 18.22
C MET A 80 7.80 21.17 17.93
N ILE A 81 8.45 21.13 16.76
CA ILE A 81 9.44 22.13 16.35
C ILE A 81 8.79 23.52 16.26
N VAL A 82 7.65 23.62 15.57
CA VAL A 82 6.95 24.90 15.39
C VAL A 82 6.42 25.45 16.71
N SER A 83 5.87 24.59 17.56
CA SER A 83 5.42 24.94 18.91
C SER A 83 6.56 25.53 19.73
N HIS A 84 7.71 24.85 19.77
CA HIS A 84 8.90 25.31 20.50
C HIS A 84 9.44 26.64 19.99
N LEU A 85 9.51 26.82 18.66
CA LEU A 85 9.97 28.07 18.05
C LEU A 85 9.03 29.24 18.36
N ARG A 86 7.72 29.00 18.40
CA ARG A 86 6.70 30.03 18.71
C ARG A 86 6.72 30.42 20.17
N ASP A 87 6.89 29.45 21.07
CA ASP A 87 7.01 29.70 22.50
C ASP A 87 8.26 30.52 22.84
N ARG A 88 9.42 30.18 22.24
CA ARG A 88 10.64 30.99 22.32
C ARG A 88 10.45 32.42 21.83
N ALA A 89 9.64 32.61 20.80
CA ALA A 89 9.30 33.93 20.26
C ALA A 89 8.21 34.67 21.06
N LYS A 90 7.66 34.06 22.13
CA LYS A 90 6.50 34.54 22.90
C LYS A 90 5.29 34.84 22.01
N LYS A 91 5.12 34.07 20.94
CA LYS A 91 4.02 34.22 19.98
C LYS A 91 3.05 33.06 20.12
N GLU A 92 1.75 33.37 20.14
CA GLU A 92 0.72 32.33 20.15
C GLU A 92 0.70 31.55 18.82
N MET A 93 0.42 30.25 18.93
CA MET A 93 0.28 29.33 17.79
C MET A 93 -1.15 29.36 17.25
N LYS A 94 -1.46 30.36 16.42
CA LYS A 94 -2.82 30.58 15.88
C LYS A 94 -3.36 29.44 14.98
N HIS A 95 -2.48 28.64 14.38
CA HIS A 95 -2.84 27.65 13.34
C HIS A 95 -2.47 26.22 13.73
N GLY A 96 -2.50 25.88 15.03
CA GLY A 96 -2.18 24.52 15.48
C GLY A 96 -3.10 23.43 14.92
N TRP A 97 -4.36 23.78 14.63
CA TRP A 97 -5.32 22.89 13.99
C TRP A 97 -4.88 22.40 12.59
N ALA A 98 -4.04 23.16 11.88
CA ALA A 98 -3.54 22.76 10.57
C ALA A 98 -2.69 21.49 10.65
N PHE A 99 -1.94 21.29 11.74
CA PHE A 99 -1.18 20.05 11.97
C PHE A 99 -2.11 18.87 12.22
N VAL A 100 -3.25 19.08 12.89
CA VAL A 100 -4.25 18.03 13.08
C VAL A 100 -4.82 17.61 11.72
N LEU A 101 -5.22 18.58 10.88
CA LEU A 101 -5.72 18.28 9.54
C LEU A 101 -4.67 17.63 8.64
N ALA A 102 -3.44 18.11 8.67
CA ALA A 102 -2.34 17.49 7.93
C ALA A 102 -2.08 16.06 8.43
N GLY A 103 -2.19 15.83 9.75
CA GLY A 103 -2.08 14.51 10.35
C GLY A 103 -3.16 13.56 9.85
N LEU A 104 -4.41 14.02 9.69
CA LEU A 104 -5.52 13.21 9.18
C LEU A 104 -5.31 12.67 7.76
N LEU A 105 -4.38 13.24 6.98
CA LEU A 105 -4.00 12.69 5.68
C LEU A 105 -3.38 11.29 5.78
N PHE A 106 -2.95 10.85 6.96
CA PHE A 106 -2.51 9.47 7.14
C PHE A 106 -3.61 8.46 6.79
N ILE A 107 -4.89 8.79 7.06
CA ILE A 107 -6.03 7.89 6.82
C ILE A 107 -6.13 7.52 5.34
N PRO A 108 -6.30 8.47 4.40
CA PRO A 108 -6.37 8.12 2.99
C PRO A 108 -5.09 7.44 2.47
N ILE A 109 -3.91 7.81 2.98
CA ILE A 109 -2.65 7.15 2.58
C ILE A 109 -2.67 5.67 3.00
N CYS A 110 -3.02 5.37 4.25
CA CYS A 110 -3.15 4.00 4.73
C CYS A 110 -4.24 3.23 3.98
N THR A 111 -5.37 3.88 3.67
CA THR A 111 -6.45 3.27 2.89
C THR A 111 -5.97 2.85 1.49
N LEU A 112 -5.19 3.70 0.81
CA LEU A 112 -4.59 3.35 -0.49
C LEU A 112 -3.66 2.14 -0.40
N GLY A 113 -2.92 2.00 0.70
CA GLY A 113 -2.13 0.80 0.96
C GLY A 113 -3.01 -0.45 1.10
N VAL A 114 -4.13 -0.34 1.81
CA VAL A 114 -5.06 -1.47 2.02
C VAL A 114 -5.81 -1.85 0.74
N THR A 115 -6.18 -0.88 -0.09
CA THR A 115 -6.88 -1.14 -1.36
C THR A 115 -5.97 -1.63 -2.46
N ASN A 116 -4.65 -1.63 -2.27
CA ASN A 116 -3.70 -2.13 -3.25
C ASN A 116 -3.52 -3.65 -3.09
N TYR A 117 -4.19 -4.43 -3.94
CA TYR A 117 -4.16 -5.89 -3.93
C TYR A 117 -4.38 -6.43 -5.35
N TYR A 118 -4.02 -7.69 -5.58
CA TYR A 118 -4.48 -8.42 -6.76
C TYR A 118 -4.98 -9.81 -6.36
N PHE A 119 -5.94 -10.30 -7.13
CA PHE A 119 -6.42 -11.66 -7.01
C PHE A 119 -6.74 -12.27 -8.37
N ILE A 120 -6.83 -13.58 -8.38
CA ILE A 120 -7.11 -14.40 -9.57
C ILE A 120 -8.26 -15.32 -9.22
N ASP A 121 -9.24 -15.44 -10.11
CA ASP A 121 -10.39 -16.32 -9.96
C ASP A 121 -10.77 -17.00 -11.29
N ASP A 122 -11.95 -17.62 -11.33
CA ASP A 122 -12.49 -18.28 -12.52
C ASP A 122 -12.78 -17.31 -13.67
N GLU A 123 -12.94 -16.00 -13.39
CA GLU A 123 -13.31 -14.98 -14.38
C GLU A 123 -12.08 -14.32 -15.00
N GLY A 124 -11.01 -14.10 -14.22
CA GLY A 124 -9.78 -13.52 -14.73
C GLY A 124 -8.83 -12.98 -13.65
N PHE A 125 -8.04 -11.99 -14.03
CA PHE A 125 -7.24 -11.20 -13.09
C PHE A 125 -8.01 -9.98 -12.63
N HIS A 126 -7.90 -9.68 -11.35
CA HIS A 126 -8.45 -8.47 -10.75
C HIS A 126 -7.33 -7.75 -10.02
N ILE A 127 -6.98 -6.57 -10.51
CA ILE A 127 -5.82 -5.80 -10.05
C ILE A 127 -6.30 -4.45 -9.57
N ASN A 128 -6.06 -4.15 -8.30
CA ASN A 128 -6.31 -2.82 -7.76
C ASN A 128 -4.96 -2.16 -7.48
N GLU A 129 -4.50 -1.33 -8.41
CA GLU A 129 -3.25 -0.59 -8.26
C GLU A 129 -3.41 0.61 -7.31
N LEU A 130 -2.32 1.07 -6.72
CA LEU A 130 -2.28 2.26 -5.84
C LEU A 130 -2.88 3.53 -6.46
N THR A 131 -2.87 3.64 -7.78
CA THR A 131 -3.35 4.78 -8.55
C THR A 131 -4.82 4.68 -8.95
N SER A 132 -5.41 3.49 -8.85
CA SER A 132 -6.82 3.26 -9.18
C SER A 132 -7.67 3.12 -7.92
N TYR A 133 -8.90 3.63 -7.98
CA TYR A 133 -9.89 3.41 -6.93
C TYR A 133 -10.79 2.20 -7.22
N GLN A 134 -10.76 1.70 -8.46
CA GLN A 134 -11.52 0.54 -8.90
C GLN A 134 -10.53 -0.54 -9.34
N ALA A 135 -10.81 -1.79 -8.97
CA ALA A 135 -10.04 -2.91 -9.46
C ALA A 135 -10.26 -3.03 -10.97
N ASP A 136 -9.17 -3.04 -11.72
CA ASP A 136 -9.17 -3.37 -13.14
C ASP A 136 -9.39 -4.87 -13.28
N HIS A 137 -10.37 -5.24 -14.11
CA HIS A 137 -10.70 -6.62 -14.38
C HIS A 137 -10.22 -7.00 -15.78
N TYR A 138 -9.39 -8.03 -15.84
CA TYR A 138 -8.85 -8.61 -17.07
C TYR A 138 -9.38 -10.04 -17.21
N PRO A 139 -10.49 -10.23 -17.96
CA PRO A 139 -11.02 -11.55 -18.24
C PRO A 139 -9.98 -12.46 -18.88
N TRP A 140 -10.05 -13.77 -18.64
CA TRP A 140 -9.15 -14.73 -19.29
C TRP A 140 -9.11 -14.60 -20.81
N GLY A 141 -10.27 -14.33 -21.43
CA GLY A 141 -10.40 -14.18 -22.87
C GLY A 141 -9.87 -12.87 -23.45
N SER A 142 -9.49 -11.88 -22.65
CA SER A 142 -8.92 -10.62 -23.16
C SER A 142 -7.39 -10.62 -23.22
N ILE A 143 -6.75 -11.72 -22.80
CA ILE A 143 -5.29 -11.84 -22.73
C ILE A 143 -4.81 -12.53 -24.01
N GLU A 144 -3.99 -11.84 -24.79
CA GLU A 144 -3.42 -12.37 -26.03
C GLU A 144 -2.11 -13.10 -25.76
N GLU A 145 -1.24 -12.52 -24.94
CA GLU A 145 0.12 -13.02 -24.76
C GLU A 145 0.50 -12.98 -23.27
N VAL A 146 1.24 -14.00 -22.83
CA VAL A 146 1.95 -13.99 -21.56
C VAL A 146 3.43 -14.23 -21.77
N GLN A 147 4.25 -13.41 -21.14
CA GLN A 147 5.70 -13.50 -21.20
C GLN A 147 6.30 -13.56 -19.80
N THR A 148 7.33 -14.38 -19.65
CA THR A 148 8.07 -14.51 -18.39
C THR A 148 9.45 -13.90 -18.51
N TYR A 149 9.78 -13.01 -17.57
CA TYR A 149 11.08 -12.36 -17.48
C TYR A 149 11.84 -12.88 -16.27
N GLY A 150 13.15 -13.07 -16.41
CA GLY A 150 14.06 -13.39 -15.31
C GLY A 150 15.35 -12.56 -15.35
N GLU A 151 16.09 -12.59 -14.25
CA GLU A 151 17.39 -11.95 -14.16
C GLU A 151 18.47 -12.75 -14.88
N GLU A 152 19.43 -12.04 -15.49
CA GLU A 152 20.52 -12.57 -16.33
C GLU A 152 21.39 -13.66 -15.64
N ASN A 153 21.37 -13.72 -14.30
CA ASN A 153 22.21 -14.61 -13.49
C ASN A 153 21.45 -15.76 -12.78
N GLY A 154 20.19 -16.06 -13.13
CA GLY A 154 19.48 -17.19 -12.50
C GLY A 154 18.34 -17.79 -13.32
N ASP A 155 18.10 -19.08 -13.11
CA ASP A 155 16.92 -19.86 -13.57
C ASP A 155 15.58 -19.37 -12.93
N TYR A 156 15.54 -18.17 -12.38
CA TYR A 156 14.43 -17.65 -11.59
C TYR A 156 13.68 -16.57 -12.37
N TYR A 157 12.37 -16.79 -12.52
CA TYR A 157 11.46 -15.77 -13.04
C TYR A 157 11.29 -14.67 -12.01
N THR A 158 11.36 -13.42 -12.46
CA THR A 158 11.16 -12.22 -11.63
C THR A 158 9.77 -11.64 -11.85
N HIS A 159 9.28 -11.66 -13.09
CA HIS A 159 7.99 -11.05 -13.46
C HIS A 159 7.27 -11.82 -14.57
N PHE A 160 5.93 -11.79 -14.52
CA PHE A 160 5.06 -12.16 -15.63
C PHE A 160 4.47 -10.88 -16.21
N VAL A 161 4.61 -10.69 -17.51
CA VAL A 161 3.96 -9.61 -18.25
C VAL A 161 2.85 -10.22 -19.08
N PHE A 162 1.64 -9.70 -18.88
CA PHE A 162 0.45 -10.10 -19.62
C PHE A 162 0.07 -8.94 -20.54
N ARG A 163 -0.20 -9.28 -21.79
CA ARG A 163 -0.63 -8.33 -22.81
C ARG A 163 -2.06 -8.66 -23.23
N THR A 164 -2.87 -7.62 -23.27
CA THR A 164 -4.28 -7.72 -23.65
C THR A 164 -4.50 -7.34 -25.12
N GLU A 165 -5.65 -7.73 -25.68
CA GLU A 165 -6.06 -7.35 -27.05
C GLU A 165 -6.07 -5.83 -27.29
N ASN A 166 -6.25 -5.04 -26.23
CA ASN A 166 -6.24 -3.58 -26.28
C ASN A 166 -4.84 -2.97 -26.22
N ASN A 167 -3.79 -3.80 -26.26
CA ASN A 167 -2.40 -3.40 -26.09
C ASN A 167 -2.09 -2.79 -24.71
N ASP A 168 -2.96 -3.04 -23.72
CA ASP A 168 -2.67 -2.77 -22.32
C ASP A 168 -1.86 -3.92 -21.74
N ASN A 169 -0.82 -3.57 -20.98
CA ASN A 169 0.07 -4.54 -20.34
C ASN A 169 -0.03 -4.41 -18.83
N PHE A 170 -0.14 -5.52 -18.13
CA PHE A 170 0.00 -5.56 -16.67
C PHE A 170 1.08 -6.55 -16.26
N THR A 171 1.77 -6.22 -15.17
CA THR A 171 2.91 -7.01 -14.69
C THR A 171 2.63 -7.55 -13.30
N LEU A 172 2.78 -8.87 -13.13
CA LEU A 172 2.76 -9.52 -11.83
C LEU A 172 4.17 -9.91 -11.42
N THR A 173 4.52 -9.60 -10.18
CA THR A 173 5.80 -10.06 -9.61
C THR A 173 5.72 -11.55 -9.32
N TYR A 174 6.76 -12.28 -9.67
CA TYR A 174 6.86 -13.70 -9.36
C TYR A 174 6.85 -13.90 -7.83
N ASP A 175 5.90 -14.70 -7.35
CA ASP A 175 5.82 -15.14 -5.96
C ASP A 175 5.54 -16.65 -5.88
N HIS A 176 5.66 -17.23 -4.68
CA HIS A 176 5.47 -18.67 -4.49
C HIS A 176 4.04 -19.15 -4.80
N ASN A 177 3.03 -18.31 -4.54
CA ASN A 177 1.63 -18.64 -4.82
C ASN A 177 1.41 -18.69 -6.33
N LEU A 178 1.86 -17.66 -7.05
CA LEU A 178 1.80 -17.55 -8.51
C LEU A 178 2.57 -18.69 -9.18
N ALA A 179 3.74 -19.05 -8.64
CA ALA A 179 4.52 -20.19 -9.10
C ALA A 179 3.75 -21.51 -8.95
N SER A 180 3.12 -21.73 -7.80
CA SER A 180 2.34 -22.95 -7.51
C SER A 180 1.15 -23.12 -8.45
N MET A 181 0.58 -21.99 -8.91
CA MET A 181 -0.63 -21.97 -9.73
C MET A 181 -0.39 -21.69 -11.20
N ARG A 182 0.88 -21.45 -11.59
CA ARG A 182 1.30 -21.18 -12.96
C ARG A 182 0.72 -22.17 -13.95
N ARG A 183 0.74 -23.47 -13.61
CA ARG A 183 0.18 -24.53 -14.48
C ARG A 183 -1.32 -24.34 -14.73
N ASN A 184 -2.08 -23.93 -13.72
CA ASN A 184 -3.51 -23.69 -13.87
C ASN A 184 -3.75 -22.44 -14.71
N ILE A 185 -3.05 -21.35 -14.40
CA ILE A 185 -3.12 -20.07 -15.14
C ILE A 185 -2.81 -20.30 -16.63
N PHE A 186 -1.69 -20.95 -16.94
CA PHE A 186 -1.26 -21.20 -18.32
C PHE A 186 -2.25 -22.11 -19.07
N ARG A 187 -2.77 -23.15 -18.40
CA ARG A 187 -3.80 -24.00 -18.99
C ARG A 187 -5.09 -23.23 -19.28
N THR A 188 -5.51 -22.33 -18.40
CA THR A 188 -6.69 -21.48 -18.62
C THR A 188 -6.44 -20.51 -19.77
N LEU A 189 -5.26 -19.91 -19.85
CA LEU A 189 -4.87 -19.01 -20.94
C LEU A 189 -4.85 -19.71 -22.30
N GLU A 190 -4.22 -20.89 -22.40
CA GLU A 190 -4.23 -21.71 -23.63
C GLU A 190 -5.65 -22.10 -24.04
N ALA A 191 -6.52 -22.43 -23.07
CA ALA A 191 -7.91 -22.77 -23.34
C ALA A 191 -8.72 -21.58 -23.90
N HIS A 192 -8.30 -20.36 -23.61
CA HIS A 192 -8.88 -19.12 -24.14
C HIS A 192 -8.13 -18.60 -25.38
N GLY A 193 -7.10 -19.30 -25.85
CA GLY A 193 -6.40 -18.99 -27.10
C GLY A 193 -5.19 -18.04 -26.95
N ALA A 194 -4.76 -17.75 -25.72
CA ALA A 194 -3.58 -16.92 -25.49
C ALA A 194 -2.28 -17.64 -25.85
N GLU A 195 -1.31 -16.89 -26.37
CA GLU A 195 0.03 -17.36 -26.69
C GLU A 195 0.96 -17.25 -25.48
N ILE A 196 1.68 -18.33 -25.17
CA ILE A 196 2.67 -18.36 -24.10
C ILE A 196 4.05 -18.21 -24.73
N LEU A 197 4.63 -17.01 -24.59
CA LEU A 197 5.96 -16.72 -25.14
C LEU A 197 7.05 -17.27 -24.21
N GLU A 198 8.11 -17.80 -24.83
CA GLU A 198 9.24 -18.36 -24.11
C GLU A 198 10.04 -17.27 -23.37
N HIS A 199 10.74 -17.70 -22.32
CA HIS A 199 11.52 -16.90 -21.40
C HIS A 199 12.42 -15.88 -22.11
N GLN A 200 12.30 -14.60 -21.73
CA GLN A 200 13.22 -13.55 -22.15
C GLN A 200 14.04 -13.06 -20.96
N LEU A 201 15.37 -13.00 -21.16
CA LEU A 201 16.28 -12.39 -20.22
C LEU A 201 16.12 -10.86 -20.33
N ILE A 202 16.03 -10.18 -19.19
CA ILE A 202 16.14 -8.71 -19.19
C ILE A 202 17.59 -8.39 -19.52
N GLU A 203 17.87 -7.99 -20.75
CA GLU A 203 19.16 -7.42 -21.12
C GLU A 203 19.24 -6.07 -20.36
N SER A 204 20.12 -5.98 -19.36
CA SER A 204 20.32 -4.73 -18.64
C SER A 204 20.88 -3.71 -19.62
N GLU A 205 20.03 -2.88 -20.20
CA GLU A 205 20.49 -1.71 -20.95
C GLU A 205 21.32 -0.83 -19.99
N ASP A 206 22.56 -0.61 -20.41
CA ASP A 206 23.67 0.02 -19.67
C ASP A 206 23.26 1.26 -18.85
N THR A 207 23.69 1.24 -17.58
CA THR A 207 24.05 2.36 -16.66
C THR A 207 23.64 3.80 -16.98
#